data_AF-A0A7C2HSM7-F1
#
_entry.id   AF-A0A7C2HSM7-F1
#
_cell.length_a   1.000
_cell.length_b   1.000
_cell.length_c   1.000
_cell.angle_alpha   90.00
_cell.angle_beta   90.00
_cell.angle_gamma   90.00
#
_symmetry.space_group_name_H-M   'P 1'
#
loop_
_entity.id
_entity.type
_entity.pdbx_description
1 polymer ?
#
loop_
_entity_poly.entity_id
_entity_poly.type
_entity_poly.pdbx_seq_one_letter_code
_entity_poly.pdbx_strand_id
1 'polypeptide(L)'
;AGAGGADAALVKVDTAKLEYLVDMVGELVIAQTMLRHNPELGQVKSPRLQRDLANLARVTGEVQKTAMAMRMVPVGQLFRRMTRLVRDLARKSGKQAELELYGEDVELDRTIVEELHDPLVHMLRNSMDHGIEPPAEREARGKPAAGRIRLRASHQAGMIVIEISDDGRGLDRDRIFRKAVERGLVAPEARLSDHEVYHLIFEPGFSTAEQITDVSGRGVGMDVVRKHINRLRGRIEIVSTSGAGTTFLLKVPLTLAIIDGLIVAVGGERFIVPIFAVREMFRVQPGQVFTVEGKGEMVMVRGRLLPLVRLAERLGIEARCREASEGLVIVGESGSRVFCLLVDELAGKQEVVIKSLGPAFREARGFAGGAILGDGRVGLILDLAAVAGETGAVVRG
;
A
#
# COMPACT_ATOMS: atom_id res chain seq x y z
N ALA A 1 16.51 -46.74 -3.00
CA ALA A 1 15.11 -46.82 -2.53
C ALA A 1 14.48 -45.46 -2.77
N GLY A 2 13.54 -45.37 -3.71
CA GLY A 2 12.87 -44.12 -4.06
C GLY A 2 11.91 -43.70 -2.95
N ALA A 3 12.09 -42.48 -2.44
CA ALA A 3 11.07 -41.82 -1.65
C ALA A 3 9.92 -41.48 -2.59
N GLY A 4 8.86 -42.30 -2.56
CA GLY A 4 7.61 -42.00 -3.24
C GLY A 4 7.07 -40.68 -2.71
N GLY A 5 7.05 -39.66 -3.57
CA GLY A 5 6.27 -38.47 -3.32
C GLY A 5 4.83 -38.91 -3.12
N ALA A 6 4.26 -38.60 -1.97
CA ALA A 6 2.84 -38.78 -1.74
C ALA A 6 2.11 -38.05 -2.87
N ASP A 7 1.37 -38.80 -3.69
CA ASP A 7 0.53 -38.28 -4.75
C ASP A 7 -0.48 -37.35 -4.07
N ALA A 8 -0.23 -36.04 -4.11
CA ALA A 8 -1.09 -35.06 -3.49
C ALA A 8 -2.40 -35.06 -4.28
N ALA A 9 -3.40 -35.78 -3.78
CA ALA A 9 -4.72 -35.83 -4.38
C ALA A 9 -5.31 -34.42 -4.42
N LEU A 10 -5.30 -33.80 -5.59
CA LEU A 10 -5.86 -32.46 -5.82
C LEU A 10 -7.38 -32.55 -5.82
N VAL A 11 -8.01 -31.88 -4.87
CA VAL A 11 -9.47 -31.74 -4.79
C VAL A 11 -9.88 -30.43 -5.45
N LYS A 12 -10.76 -30.49 -6.45
CA LYS A 12 -11.37 -29.28 -7.04
C LYS A 12 -12.47 -28.78 -6.10
N VAL A 13 -12.29 -27.57 -5.58
CA VAL A 13 -13.27 -26.89 -4.73
C VAL A 13 -13.74 -25.63 -5.45
N ASP A 14 -15.04 -25.36 -5.38
CA ASP A 14 -15.64 -24.12 -5.90
C ASP A 14 -15.06 -22.91 -5.14
N THR A 15 -14.66 -21.87 -5.87
CA THR A 15 -14.12 -20.64 -5.30
C THR A 15 -15.09 -19.99 -4.30
N ALA A 16 -16.39 -20.05 -4.54
CA ALA A 16 -17.39 -19.48 -3.64
C ALA A 16 -17.41 -20.18 -2.26
N LYS A 17 -17.07 -21.47 -2.21
CA LYS A 17 -16.96 -22.21 -0.94
C LYS A 17 -15.72 -21.80 -0.14
N LEU A 18 -14.60 -21.54 -0.82
CA LEU A 18 -13.39 -21.05 -0.19
C LEU A 18 -13.58 -19.62 0.35
N GLU A 19 -14.26 -18.77 -0.42
CA GLU A 19 -14.65 -17.41 0.04
C GLU A 19 -15.50 -17.47 1.29
N TYR A 20 -16.57 -18.28 1.29
CA TYR A 20 -17.42 -18.46 2.46
C TYR A 20 -16.65 -18.99 3.68
N LEU A 21 -15.73 -19.94 3.48
CA LEU A 21 -14.88 -20.45 4.55
C LEU A 21 -14.01 -19.34 5.16
N VAL A 22 -13.37 -18.50 4.32
CA VAL A 22 -12.56 -17.37 4.78
C VAL A 22 -13.41 -16.35 5.55
N ASP A 23 -14.64 -16.08 5.08
CA ASP A 23 -15.56 -15.19 5.77
C ASP A 23 -15.96 -15.73 7.15
N MET A 24 -16.32 -17.02 7.24
CA MET A 24 -16.68 -17.68 8.50
C MET A 24 -15.50 -17.72 9.49
N VAL A 25 -14.28 -17.95 8.99
CA VAL A 25 -13.07 -17.84 9.78
C VAL A 25 -12.86 -16.40 10.28
N GLY A 26 -13.16 -15.40 9.45
CA GLY A 26 -13.17 -13.99 9.86
C GLY A 26 -14.14 -13.72 11.00
N GLU A 27 -15.38 -14.21 10.91
CA GLU A 27 -16.36 -14.12 12.00
C GLU A 27 -15.89 -14.85 13.26
N LEU A 28 -15.24 -16.01 13.13
CA LEU A 28 -14.68 -16.75 14.26
C LEU A 28 -13.57 -15.97 14.97
N VAL A 29 -12.69 -15.32 14.21
CA VAL A 29 -11.63 -14.45 14.76
C VAL A 29 -12.24 -13.26 15.50
N ILE A 30 -13.30 -12.66 14.95
CA ILE A 30 -14.04 -11.58 15.61
C ILE A 30 -14.65 -12.07 16.93
N ALA A 31 -15.38 -13.19 16.92
CA ALA A 31 -16.00 -13.76 18.11
C ALA A 31 -14.96 -14.13 19.19
N GLN A 32 -13.84 -14.73 18.79
CA GLN A 32 -12.73 -15.05 19.69
C GLN A 32 -12.12 -13.79 20.31
N THR A 33 -11.96 -12.73 19.51
CA THR A 33 -11.41 -11.45 19.97
C THR A 33 -12.37 -10.78 20.97
N MET A 34 -13.68 -10.79 20.69
CA MET A 34 -14.72 -10.33 21.61
C MET A 34 -14.69 -11.06 22.95
N LEU A 35 -14.56 -12.39 22.94
CA LEU A 35 -14.45 -13.19 24.16
C LEU A 35 -13.20 -12.84 24.96
N ARG A 36 -12.05 -12.67 24.30
CA ARG A 36 -10.78 -12.36 24.97
C ARG A 36 -10.80 -11.02 25.68
N HIS A 37 -11.50 -10.03 25.13
CA HIS A 37 -11.56 -8.67 25.66
C HIS A 37 -12.90 -8.36 26.35
N ASN A 38 -13.73 -9.38 26.60
CA ASN A 38 -14.95 -9.21 27.37
C ASN A 38 -14.58 -8.79 28.82
N PRO A 39 -15.06 -7.64 29.31
CA PRO A 39 -14.72 -7.14 30.65
C PRO A 39 -15.13 -8.10 31.77
N GLU A 40 -16.24 -8.83 31.62
CA GLU A 40 -16.72 -9.79 32.62
C GLU A 40 -15.76 -10.98 32.72
N LEU A 41 -15.27 -11.49 31.58
CA LEU A 41 -14.29 -12.58 31.56
C LEU A 41 -12.92 -12.11 32.09
N GLY A 42 -12.56 -10.84 31.86
CA GLY A 42 -11.34 -10.25 32.42
C GLY A 42 -11.34 -10.13 33.94
N GLN A 43 -12.52 -9.98 34.57
CA GLN A 43 -12.66 -9.94 36.03
C GLN A 43 -12.53 -11.34 36.67
N VAL A 44 -12.75 -12.40 35.91
CA VAL A 44 -12.62 -13.78 36.38
C VAL A 44 -11.14 -14.16 36.50
N LYS A 45 -10.62 -14.18 37.72
CA LYS A 45 -9.25 -14.64 38.03
C LYS A 45 -9.15 -16.18 38.03
N SER A 46 -9.35 -16.80 36.86
CA SER A 46 -9.21 -18.26 36.67
C SER A 46 -8.07 -18.58 35.71
N PRO A 47 -6.93 -19.12 36.20
CA PRO A 47 -5.82 -19.56 35.34
C PRO A 47 -6.21 -20.67 34.35
N ARG A 48 -7.26 -21.44 34.64
CA ARG A 48 -7.78 -22.46 33.72
C ARG A 48 -8.50 -21.79 32.54
N LEU A 49 -9.41 -20.87 32.82
CA LEU A 49 -10.15 -20.13 31.79
C LEU A 49 -9.20 -19.35 30.86
N GLN A 50 -8.18 -18.69 31.42
CA GLN A 50 -7.17 -17.98 30.63
C GLN A 50 -6.40 -18.91 29.69
N ARG A 51 -6.06 -20.13 30.14
CA ARG A 51 -5.41 -21.15 29.29
C ARG A 51 -6.36 -21.65 28.19
N ASP A 52 -7.62 -21.88 28.50
CA ASP A 52 -8.62 -22.36 27.53
C ASP A 52 -8.86 -21.29 26.44
N LEU A 53 -8.98 -20.02 26.82
CA LEU A 53 -9.10 -18.89 25.89
C LEU A 53 -7.85 -18.71 25.02
N ALA A 54 -6.66 -18.87 25.59
CA ALA A 54 -5.41 -18.81 24.84
C ALA A 54 -5.30 -19.98 23.83
N ASN A 55 -5.74 -21.18 24.21
CA ASN A 55 -5.77 -22.32 23.30
C ASN A 55 -6.79 -22.12 22.18
N LEU A 56 -7.98 -21.57 22.47
CA LEU A 56 -8.95 -21.19 21.45
C LEU A 56 -8.36 -20.19 20.46
N ALA A 57 -7.72 -19.13 20.94
CA ALA A 57 -7.05 -18.14 20.10
C ALA A 57 -5.98 -18.78 19.18
N ARG A 58 -5.18 -19.70 19.73
CA ARG A 58 -4.16 -20.43 18.97
C ARG A 58 -4.79 -21.30 17.88
N VAL A 59 -5.80 -22.11 18.20
CA VAL A 59 -6.47 -22.98 17.22
C VAL A 59 -7.18 -22.17 16.14
N THR A 60 -7.87 -21.10 16.51
CA THR A 60 -8.50 -20.18 15.56
C THR A 60 -7.47 -19.55 14.61
N GLY A 61 -6.32 -19.12 15.13
CA GLY A 61 -5.22 -18.60 14.30
C GLY A 61 -4.65 -19.64 13.31
N GLU A 62 -4.57 -20.91 13.70
CA GLU A 62 -4.10 -21.98 12.79
C GLU A 62 -5.15 -22.32 11.72
N VAL A 63 -6.44 -22.38 12.08
CA VAL A 63 -7.54 -22.51 11.11
C VAL A 63 -7.51 -21.36 10.13
N GLN A 64 -7.25 -20.14 10.62
CA GLN A 64 -7.17 -18.94 9.80
C GLN A 64 -6.01 -18.99 8.80
N LYS A 65 -4.79 -19.28 9.25
CA LYS A 65 -3.63 -19.44 8.36
C LYS A 65 -3.89 -20.49 7.29
N THR A 66 -4.48 -21.62 7.67
CA THR A 66 -4.82 -22.71 6.74
C THR A 66 -5.87 -22.27 5.72
N ALA A 67 -6.91 -21.55 6.16
CA ALA A 67 -7.93 -20.98 5.28
C ALA A 67 -7.35 -19.99 4.27
N MET A 68 -6.42 -19.13 4.72
CA MET A 68 -5.73 -18.18 3.83
C MET A 68 -4.84 -18.92 2.82
N ALA A 69 -4.07 -19.91 3.27
CA ALA A 69 -3.20 -20.70 2.41
C ALA A 69 -3.97 -21.40 1.27
N MET A 70 -5.19 -21.87 1.52
CA MET A 70 -6.05 -22.48 0.48
C MET A 70 -6.46 -21.52 -0.65
N ARG A 71 -6.41 -20.20 -0.43
CA ARG A 71 -6.71 -19.16 -1.44
C ARG A 71 -5.47 -18.74 -2.23
N MET A 72 -4.28 -19.11 -1.76
CA MET A 72 -3.04 -18.71 -2.39
C MET A 72 -2.84 -19.40 -3.73
N VAL A 73 -2.31 -18.65 -4.69
CA VAL A 73 -1.94 -19.14 -6.01
C VAL A 73 -0.55 -18.64 -6.39
N PRO A 74 0.27 -19.44 -7.08
CA PRO A 74 1.60 -19.02 -7.49
C PRO A 74 1.53 -17.90 -8.53
N VAL A 75 2.34 -16.86 -8.33
CA VAL A 75 2.40 -15.69 -9.22
C VAL A 75 2.93 -16.02 -10.62
N GLY A 76 3.63 -17.14 -10.79
CA GLY A 76 4.24 -17.53 -12.05
C GLY A 76 3.26 -17.57 -13.23
N GLN A 77 1.98 -17.91 -13.01
CA GLN A 77 0.98 -17.85 -14.09
C GLN A 77 0.79 -16.42 -14.62
N LEU A 78 0.80 -15.42 -13.73
CA LEU A 78 0.74 -14.01 -14.10
C LEU A 78 2.02 -13.60 -14.85
N PHE A 79 3.20 -13.96 -14.33
CA PHE A 79 4.48 -13.62 -14.94
C PHE A 79 4.67 -14.22 -16.34
N ARG A 80 4.26 -15.46 -16.57
CA ARG A 80 4.32 -16.08 -17.91
C ARG A 80 3.41 -15.39 -18.94
N ARG A 81 2.29 -14.78 -18.50
CA ARG A 81 1.48 -13.92 -19.39
C ARG A 81 2.26 -12.67 -19.80
N MET A 82 3.03 -12.10 -18.88
CA MET A 82 3.87 -10.92 -19.14
C MET A 82 4.99 -11.20 -20.15
N THR A 83 5.57 -12.40 -20.18
CA THR A 83 6.58 -12.79 -21.18
C THR A 83 6.06 -12.64 -22.61
N ARG A 84 4.81 -13.07 -22.84
CA ARG A 84 4.17 -12.92 -24.16
C ARG A 84 3.95 -11.45 -24.51
N LEU A 85 3.45 -10.67 -23.55
CA LEU A 85 3.24 -9.22 -23.73
C LEU A 85 4.52 -8.48 -24.10
N VAL A 86 5.62 -8.71 -23.38
CA VAL A 86 6.90 -8.03 -23.64
C VAL A 86 7.42 -8.35 -25.05
N ARG A 87 7.30 -9.61 -25.49
CA ARG A 87 7.69 -10.02 -26.85
C ARG A 87 6.87 -9.30 -27.93
N ASP A 88 5.57 -9.16 -27.73
CA ASP A 88 4.69 -8.47 -28.68
C ASP A 88 4.96 -6.95 -28.72
N LEU A 89 5.20 -6.33 -27.56
CA LEU A 89 5.59 -4.92 -27.46
C LEU A 89 6.96 -4.65 -28.11
N ALA A 90 7.94 -5.52 -27.91
CA ALA A 90 9.27 -5.43 -28.53
C ALA A 90 9.17 -5.43 -30.06
N ARG A 91 8.38 -6.36 -30.63
CA ARG A 91 8.12 -6.43 -32.07
C ARG A 91 7.46 -5.16 -32.59
N LYS A 92 6.42 -4.67 -31.90
CA LYS A 92 5.66 -3.49 -32.31
C LYS A 92 6.50 -2.20 -32.26
N SER A 93 7.42 -2.09 -31.30
CA SER A 93 8.27 -0.92 -31.11
C SER A 93 9.62 -0.99 -31.85
N GLY A 94 9.92 -2.10 -32.53
CA GLY A 94 11.20 -2.30 -33.21
C GLY A 94 12.39 -2.41 -32.24
N LYS A 95 12.15 -2.76 -30.97
CA LYS A 95 13.18 -2.91 -29.93
C LYS A 95 13.47 -4.39 -29.67
N GLN A 96 14.60 -4.66 -29.05
CA GLN A 96 14.97 -6.01 -28.58
C GLN A 96 14.98 -6.01 -27.05
N ALA A 97 14.22 -6.90 -26.44
CA ALA A 97 14.18 -7.05 -24.99
C ALA A 97 13.87 -8.49 -24.57
N GLU A 98 14.49 -8.92 -23.47
CA GLU A 98 14.26 -10.21 -22.82
C GLU A 98 13.64 -10.00 -21.44
N LEU A 99 12.68 -10.88 -21.08
CA LEU A 99 12.05 -10.86 -19.77
C LEU A 99 12.58 -12.01 -18.91
N GLU A 100 13.26 -11.68 -17.82
CA GLU A 100 13.68 -12.64 -16.79
C GLU A 100 12.65 -12.72 -15.66
N LEU A 101 12.33 -13.94 -15.23
CA LEU A 101 11.36 -14.20 -14.17
C LEU A 101 12.07 -14.83 -12.96
N TYR A 102 11.76 -14.34 -11.76
CA TYR A 102 12.29 -14.87 -10.50
C TYR A 102 11.16 -14.96 -9.46
N GLY A 103 11.18 -16.01 -8.63
CA GLY A 103 10.17 -16.23 -7.59
C GLY A 103 8.78 -16.54 -8.17
N GLU A 104 8.71 -17.29 -9.27
CA GLU A 104 7.42 -17.70 -9.87
C GLU A 104 6.57 -18.60 -8.95
N ASP A 105 7.22 -19.26 -7.99
CA ASP A 105 6.66 -20.09 -6.95
C ASP A 105 6.09 -19.30 -5.76
N VAL A 106 6.38 -18.00 -5.68
CA VAL A 106 5.83 -17.13 -4.63
C VAL A 106 4.31 -17.12 -4.73
N GLU A 107 3.70 -17.47 -3.60
CA GLU A 107 2.26 -17.59 -3.44
C GLU A 107 1.65 -16.25 -3.02
N LEU A 108 0.62 -15.84 -3.75
CA LEU A 108 -0.17 -14.65 -3.44
C LEU A 108 -1.64 -14.98 -3.40
N ASP A 109 -2.37 -14.11 -2.71
CA ASP A 109 -3.81 -14.12 -2.75
C ASP A 109 -4.36 -14.05 -4.18
N ARG A 110 -5.30 -14.93 -4.51
CA ARG A 110 -5.91 -14.94 -5.84
C ARG A 110 -6.44 -13.57 -6.27
N THR A 111 -7.13 -12.85 -5.37
CA THR A 111 -7.66 -11.52 -5.68
C THR A 111 -6.54 -10.52 -5.94
N ILE A 112 -5.44 -10.59 -5.18
CA ILE A 112 -4.26 -9.75 -5.42
C ILE A 112 -3.64 -10.06 -6.78
N VAL A 113 -3.53 -11.33 -7.16
CA VAL A 113 -2.98 -11.74 -8.48
C VAL A 113 -3.82 -11.20 -9.64
N GLU A 114 -5.16 -11.22 -9.49
CA GLU A 114 -6.07 -10.68 -10.50
C GLU A 114 -5.94 -9.15 -10.61
N GLU A 115 -5.91 -8.43 -9.48
CA GLU A 115 -5.78 -6.98 -9.43
C GLU A 115 -4.39 -6.45 -9.82
N LEU A 116 -3.33 -7.25 -9.67
CA LEU A 116 -1.96 -6.91 -10.10
C LEU A 116 -1.77 -6.99 -11.62
N HIS A 117 -2.69 -7.60 -12.36
CA HIS A 117 -2.55 -7.78 -13.80
C HIS A 117 -2.36 -6.45 -14.54
N ASP A 118 -3.30 -5.52 -14.40
CA ASP A 118 -3.28 -4.26 -15.12
C ASP A 118 -2.12 -3.34 -14.72
N PRO A 119 -1.78 -3.19 -13.42
CA PRO A 119 -0.54 -2.55 -12.99
C PRO A 119 0.70 -3.10 -13.71
N LEU A 120 0.91 -4.42 -13.71
CA LEU A 120 2.09 -5.02 -14.34
C LEU A 120 2.13 -4.79 -15.85
N VAL A 121 1.00 -4.91 -16.54
CA VAL A 121 0.89 -4.60 -17.97
C VAL A 121 1.36 -3.17 -18.25
N HIS A 122 0.92 -2.22 -17.43
CA HIS A 122 1.30 -0.82 -17.58
C HIS A 122 2.79 -0.59 -17.32
N MET A 123 3.33 -1.14 -16.23
CA MET A 123 4.75 -0.99 -15.88
C MET A 123 5.67 -1.54 -16.98
N LEU A 124 5.35 -2.72 -17.50
CA LEU A 124 6.12 -3.35 -18.57
C LEU A 124 6.03 -2.57 -19.88
N ARG A 125 4.86 -2.00 -20.17
CA ARG A 125 4.71 -1.10 -21.33
C ARG A 125 5.61 0.12 -21.16
N ASN A 126 5.65 0.75 -20.00
CA ASN A 126 6.52 1.91 -19.76
C ASN A 126 8.00 1.56 -19.88
N SER A 127 8.42 0.41 -19.33
CA SER A 127 9.79 -0.09 -19.53
C SER A 127 10.08 -0.31 -21.02
N MET A 128 9.16 -0.88 -21.80
CA MET A 128 9.35 -1.09 -23.24
C MET A 128 9.33 0.20 -24.07
N ASP A 129 8.38 1.09 -23.84
CA ASP A 129 8.16 2.28 -24.67
C ASP A 129 9.18 3.38 -24.35
N HIS A 130 9.47 3.60 -23.06
CA HIS A 130 10.28 4.71 -22.58
C HIS A 130 11.60 4.30 -21.91
N GLY A 131 11.64 3.14 -21.26
CA GLY A 131 12.85 2.65 -20.57
C GLY A 131 13.92 2.14 -21.54
N ILE A 132 13.64 1.02 -22.21
CA ILE A 132 14.55 0.34 -23.13
C ILE A 132 14.78 1.19 -24.38
N GLU A 133 16.04 1.44 -24.69
CA GLU A 133 16.47 2.17 -25.88
C GLU A 133 16.51 1.27 -27.13
N PRO A 134 16.44 1.82 -28.35
CA PRO A 134 16.66 1.05 -29.57
C PRO A 134 18.05 0.39 -29.61
N PRO A 135 18.23 -0.76 -30.29
CA PRO A 135 19.50 -1.50 -30.28
C PRO A 135 20.73 -0.66 -30.62
N ALA A 136 20.65 0.18 -31.67
CA ALA A 136 21.74 1.05 -32.08
C ALA A 136 22.12 2.10 -31.02
N GLU A 137 21.13 2.66 -30.29
CA GLU A 137 21.38 3.59 -29.19
C GLU A 137 22.05 2.87 -28.00
N ARG A 138 21.68 1.62 -27.74
CA ARG A 138 22.27 0.79 -26.68
C ARG A 138 23.72 0.46 -26.97
N GLU A 139 24.01 0.00 -28.18
CA GLU A 139 25.38 -0.32 -28.63
C GLU A 139 26.29 0.92 -28.59
N ALA A 140 25.79 2.09 -29.02
CA ALA A 140 26.51 3.35 -28.93
C ALA A 140 26.86 3.76 -27.49
N ARG A 141 26.09 3.28 -26.50
CA ARG A 141 26.31 3.49 -25.06
C ARG A 141 27.06 2.33 -24.39
N GLY A 142 27.56 1.35 -25.16
CA GLY A 142 28.27 0.18 -24.65
C GLY A 142 27.39 -0.85 -23.94
N LYS A 143 26.07 -0.81 -24.16
CA LYS A 143 25.10 -1.74 -23.58
C LYS A 143 24.76 -2.86 -24.59
N PRO A 144 24.36 -4.06 -24.14
CA PRO A 144 23.89 -5.11 -25.04
C PRO A 144 22.71 -4.64 -25.89
N ALA A 145 22.68 -5.05 -27.17
CA ALA A 145 21.63 -4.70 -28.12
C ALA A 145 20.22 -5.08 -27.63
N ALA A 146 20.11 -6.26 -26.98
CA ALA A 146 18.90 -6.68 -26.28
C ALA A 146 18.85 -6.07 -24.87
N GLY A 147 17.78 -5.34 -24.58
CA GLY A 147 17.45 -4.89 -23.24
C GLY A 147 17.01 -6.03 -22.33
N ARG A 148 17.10 -5.82 -21.02
CA ARG A 148 16.70 -6.79 -20.00
C ARG A 148 15.66 -6.18 -19.10
N ILE A 149 14.52 -6.84 -19.00
CA ILE A 149 13.48 -6.55 -18.02
C ILE A 149 13.41 -7.73 -17.06
N ARG A 150 13.29 -7.46 -15.77
CA ARG A 150 13.20 -8.45 -14.71
C ARG A 150 11.89 -8.28 -13.95
N LEU A 151 11.18 -9.38 -13.77
CA LEU A 151 10.07 -9.50 -12.81
C LEU A 151 10.50 -10.45 -11.71
N ARG A 152 10.46 -9.97 -10.47
CA ARG A 152 10.80 -10.76 -9.29
C ARG A 152 9.71 -10.64 -8.24
N ALA A 153 9.28 -11.77 -7.69
CA ALA A 153 8.47 -11.80 -6.49
C ALA A 153 9.30 -12.29 -5.29
N SER A 154 9.03 -11.75 -4.11
CA SER A 154 9.64 -12.21 -2.85
C SER A 154 8.79 -11.86 -1.63
N HIS A 155 8.96 -12.61 -0.54
CA HIS A 155 8.40 -12.24 0.77
C HIS A 155 9.41 -11.39 1.54
N GLN A 156 9.01 -10.21 2.01
CA GLN A 156 9.84 -9.34 2.83
C GLN A 156 9.02 -8.72 3.95
N ALA A 157 9.40 -8.97 5.20
CA ALA A 157 8.79 -8.37 6.41
C ALA A 157 7.24 -8.49 6.45
N GLY A 158 6.68 -9.65 6.09
CA GLY A 158 5.24 -9.89 6.08
C GLY A 158 4.48 -9.32 4.87
N MET A 159 5.19 -8.67 3.95
CA MET A 159 4.66 -8.16 2.68
C MET A 159 5.17 -9.00 1.52
N ILE A 160 4.42 -8.99 0.42
CA ILE A 160 4.91 -9.46 -0.87
C ILE A 160 5.50 -8.26 -1.61
N VAL A 161 6.70 -8.42 -2.12
CA VAL A 161 7.39 -7.43 -2.94
C VAL A 161 7.47 -7.95 -4.37
N ILE A 162 6.79 -7.25 -5.28
CA ILE A 162 6.89 -7.46 -6.73
C ILE A 162 7.81 -6.37 -7.29
N GLU A 163 8.99 -6.79 -7.72
CA GLU A 163 10.01 -5.94 -8.32
C GLU A 163 9.89 -6.01 -9.85
N ILE A 164 9.85 -4.84 -10.47
CA ILE A 164 9.92 -4.66 -11.93
C ILE A 164 11.14 -3.81 -12.22
N SER A 165 12.17 -4.39 -12.81
CA SER A 165 13.42 -3.69 -13.13
C SER A 165 13.71 -3.75 -14.62
N ASP A 166 14.23 -2.66 -15.17
CA ASP A 166 14.82 -2.63 -16.51
C ASP A 166 16.25 -2.11 -16.48
N ASP A 167 17.04 -2.47 -17.49
CA ASP A 167 18.38 -1.94 -17.73
C ASP A 167 18.36 -0.79 -18.77
N GLY A 168 17.28 -0.02 -18.81
CA GLY A 168 17.06 1.04 -19.79
C GLY A 168 17.82 2.33 -19.48
N ARG A 169 17.30 3.44 -19.98
CA ARG A 169 17.91 4.77 -19.81
C ARG A 169 17.73 5.38 -18.42
N GLY A 170 16.92 4.78 -17.56
CA GLY A 170 16.53 5.38 -16.28
C GLY A 170 15.52 6.52 -16.43
N LEU A 171 15.10 7.11 -15.32
CA LEU A 171 14.22 8.27 -15.29
C LEU A 171 15.03 9.55 -15.48
N ASP A 172 14.56 10.43 -16.36
CA ASP A 172 15.16 11.75 -16.58
C ASP A 172 14.67 12.72 -15.51
N ARG A 173 15.48 12.85 -14.45
CA ARG A 173 15.20 13.72 -13.29
C ARG A 173 14.92 15.17 -13.71
N ASP A 174 15.74 15.73 -14.60
CA ASP A 174 15.65 17.15 -14.97
C ASP A 174 14.44 17.42 -15.85
N ARG A 175 14.08 16.48 -16.73
CA ARG A 175 12.84 16.55 -17.49
C ARG A 175 11.60 16.44 -16.60
N ILE A 176 11.59 15.52 -15.63
CA ILE A 176 10.49 15.39 -14.67
C ILE A 176 10.34 16.67 -13.84
N PHE A 177 11.44 17.20 -13.29
CA PHE A 177 11.42 18.42 -12.50
C PHE A 177 10.91 19.63 -13.31
N ARG A 178 11.47 19.86 -14.51
CA ARG A 178 11.00 20.95 -15.40
C ARG A 178 9.51 20.82 -15.69
N LYS A 179 9.03 19.60 -15.97
CA LYS A 179 7.60 19.38 -16.26
C LYS A 179 6.71 19.63 -15.05
N ALA A 180 7.19 19.33 -13.85
CA ALA A 180 6.48 19.59 -12.61
C ALA A 180 6.39 21.11 -12.32
N VAL A 181 7.46 21.86 -12.61
CA VAL A 181 7.48 23.32 -12.52
C VAL A 181 6.51 23.96 -13.51
N GLU A 182 6.53 23.54 -14.78
CA GLU A 182 5.59 24.02 -15.81
C GLU A 182 4.12 23.83 -15.41
N ARG A 183 3.83 22.77 -14.64
CA ARG A 183 2.48 22.44 -14.17
C ARG A 183 2.13 23.03 -12.81
N GLY A 184 3.03 23.83 -12.21
CA GLY A 184 2.81 24.43 -10.90
C GLY A 184 2.77 23.44 -9.73
N LEU A 185 3.25 22.20 -9.92
CA LEU A 185 3.30 21.20 -8.86
C LEU A 185 4.45 21.45 -7.88
N VAL A 186 5.51 22.10 -8.36
CA VAL A 186 6.74 22.36 -7.62
C VAL A 186 7.23 23.76 -7.98
N ALA A 187 7.73 24.51 -6.99
CA ALA A 187 8.35 25.82 -7.24
C ALA A 187 9.70 25.66 -7.98
N PRO A 188 10.08 26.57 -8.89
CA PRO A 188 11.35 26.49 -9.63
C PRO A 188 12.58 26.37 -8.74
N GLU A 189 12.55 26.97 -7.54
CA GLU A 189 13.66 27.01 -6.58
C GLU A 189 13.66 25.82 -5.62
N ALA A 190 12.67 24.93 -5.71
CA ALA A 190 12.53 23.80 -4.79
C ALA A 190 13.68 22.80 -4.95
N ARG A 191 14.34 22.48 -3.83
CA ARG A 191 15.38 21.45 -3.76
C ARG A 191 14.77 20.13 -3.34
N LEU A 192 14.41 19.31 -4.32
CA LEU A 192 13.87 17.97 -4.11
C LEU A 192 14.97 16.92 -4.25
N SER A 193 14.91 15.91 -3.39
CA SER A 193 15.67 14.67 -3.56
C SER A 193 15.20 13.91 -4.80
N ASP A 194 16.03 13.02 -5.33
CA ASP A 194 15.69 12.22 -6.51
C ASP A 194 14.43 11.40 -6.31
N HIS A 195 14.26 10.85 -5.11
CA HIS A 195 13.05 10.13 -4.71
C HIS A 195 11.80 11.03 -4.80
N GLU A 196 11.86 12.24 -4.25
CA GLU A 196 10.75 13.20 -4.33
C GLU A 196 10.43 13.58 -5.78
N VAL A 197 11.46 13.76 -6.63
CA VAL A 197 11.27 14.05 -8.06
C VAL A 197 10.61 12.88 -8.77
N TYR A 198 11.09 11.66 -8.60
CA TYR A 198 10.53 10.48 -9.27
C TYR A 198 9.09 10.21 -8.85
N HIS A 199 8.71 10.51 -7.61
CA HIS A 199 7.32 10.37 -7.18
C HIS A 199 6.34 11.32 -7.88
N LEU A 200 6.82 12.42 -8.49
CA LEU A 200 5.96 13.34 -9.25
C LEU A 200 5.31 12.67 -10.47
N ILE A 201 5.89 11.57 -10.99
CA ILE A 201 5.30 10.83 -12.10
C ILE A 201 3.92 10.24 -11.77
N PHE A 202 3.61 10.08 -10.49
CA PHE A 202 2.32 9.57 -10.04
C PHE A 202 1.26 10.66 -9.89
N GLU A 203 1.60 11.94 -10.08
CA GLU A 203 0.61 13.01 -9.98
C GLU A 203 -0.44 12.89 -11.10
N PRO A 204 -1.73 13.21 -10.82
CA PRO A 204 -2.80 13.04 -11.79
C PRO A 204 -2.50 13.73 -13.13
N GLY A 205 -2.60 12.97 -14.22
CA GLY A 205 -2.34 13.45 -15.57
C GLY A 205 -0.88 13.81 -15.84
N PHE A 206 0.07 13.52 -14.94
CA PHE A 206 1.49 13.74 -15.15
C PHE A 206 2.01 12.80 -16.24
N SER A 207 2.56 13.38 -17.29
CA SER A 207 3.23 12.65 -18.37
C SER A 207 4.33 13.55 -18.94
N THR A 208 5.48 12.94 -19.22
CA THR A 208 6.60 13.60 -19.88
C THR A 208 6.48 13.60 -21.40
N ALA A 209 5.48 12.90 -21.97
CA ALA A 209 5.25 12.85 -23.41
C ALA A 209 4.79 14.22 -23.95
N GLU A 210 5.35 14.62 -25.09
CA GLU A 210 5.02 15.89 -25.76
C GLU A 210 3.69 15.84 -26.54
N GLN A 211 3.24 14.64 -26.92
CA GLN A 211 1.95 14.41 -27.59
C GLN A 211 1.10 13.44 -26.76
N ILE A 212 -0.17 13.81 -26.59
CA ILE A 212 -1.20 12.91 -26.05
C ILE A 212 -1.54 11.93 -27.18
N THR A 213 -1.05 10.70 -27.09
CA THR A 213 -1.45 9.65 -28.04
C THR A 213 -2.84 9.12 -27.67
N ASP A 214 -3.66 8.78 -28.66
CA ASP A 214 -5.06 8.31 -28.49
C ASP A 214 -5.21 7.08 -27.58
N VAL A 215 -4.12 6.38 -27.28
CA VAL A 215 -4.10 5.23 -26.36
C VAL A 215 -4.05 5.66 -24.88
N SER A 216 -3.62 6.90 -24.57
CA SER A 216 -3.61 7.46 -23.21
C SER A 216 -4.98 7.98 -22.76
N GLY A 217 -5.95 8.11 -23.68
CA GLY A 217 -7.29 8.67 -23.44
C GLY A 217 -8.24 7.81 -22.61
N ARG A 218 -7.83 6.62 -22.13
CA ARG A 218 -8.64 5.74 -21.26
C ARG A 218 -8.30 5.85 -19.77
N GLY A 219 -7.51 6.85 -19.36
CA GLY A 219 -7.10 6.99 -17.96
C GLY A 219 -6.02 5.97 -17.58
N VAL A 220 -5.00 5.82 -18.42
CA VAL A 220 -3.91 4.86 -18.20
C VAL A 220 -2.61 5.65 -17.98
N GLY A 221 -2.46 6.16 -16.77
CA GLY A 221 -1.29 6.90 -16.31
C GLY A 221 -0.66 6.24 -15.07
N MET A 222 0.50 6.73 -14.68
CA MET A 222 1.18 6.20 -13.49
C MET A 222 0.38 6.47 -12.20
N ASP A 223 -0.44 7.52 -12.18
CA ASP A 223 -1.41 7.80 -11.12
C ASP A 223 -2.44 6.69 -10.94
N VAL A 224 -2.86 6.02 -12.02
CA VAL A 224 -3.82 4.90 -11.98
C VAL A 224 -3.18 3.66 -11.41
N VAL A 225 -1.92 3.36 -11.77
CA VAL A 225 -1.16 2.28 -11.14
C VAL A 225 -1.01 2.53 -9.64
N ARG A 226 -0.65 3.76 -9.22
CA ARG A 226 -0.60 4.14 -7.80
C ARG A 226 -1.94 3.91 -7.11
N LYS A 227 -3.05 4.33 -7.71
CA LYS A 227 -4.40 4.11 -7.16
C LYS A 227 -4.74 2.62 -7.04
N HIS A 228 -4.41 1.79 -8.03
CA HIS A 228 -4.64 0.34 -7.99
C HIS A 228 -3.85 -0.30 -6.84
N ILE A 229 -2.56 0.01 -6.72
CA ILE A 229 -1.73 -0.53 -5.63
C ILE A 229 -2.22 -0.03 -4.26
N ASN A 230 -2.63 1.23 -4.15
CA ASN A 230 -3.22 1.75 -2.91
C ASN A 230 -4.54 1.05 -2.53
N ARG A 231 -5.38 0.67 -3.52
CA ARG A 231 -6.60 -0.14 -3.28
C ARG A 231 -6.27 -1.53 -2.75
N LEU A 232 -5.16 -2.10 -3.19
CA LEU A 232 -4.58 -3.31 -2.62
C LEU A 232 -3.90 -3.08 -1.27
N ARG A 233 -3.97 -1.85 -0.73
CA ARG A 233 -3.29 -1.42 0.49
C ARG A 233 -1.79 -1.64 0.45
N GLY A 234 -1.26 -1.60 -0.77
CA GLY A 234 0.15 -1.62 -1.03
C GLY A 234 0.73 -0.21 -1.18
N ARG A 235 2.03 -0.19 -1.48
CA ARG A 235 2.77 1.02 -1.83
C ARG A 235 3.72 0.74 -2.98
N ILE A 236 4.14 1.80 -3.64
CA ILE A 236 5.10 1.75 -4.75
C ILE A 236 6.33 2.58 -4.36
N GLU A 237 7.51 1.98 -4.48
CA GLU A 237 8.79 2.67 -4.36
C GLU A 237 9.50 2.66 -5.72
N ILE A 238 10.29 3.69 -5.99
CA ILE A 238 11.05 3.85 -7.23
C ILE A 238 12.53 4.00 -6.90
N VAL A 239 13.36 3.23 -7.59
CA VAL A 239 14.81 3.41 -7.61
C VAL A 239 15.22 3.55 -9.07
N SER A 240 15.87 4.64 -9.44
CA SER A 240 16.29 4.86 -10.83
C SER A 240 17.65 5.54 -10.88
N THR A 241 18.49 5.07 -11.79
CA THR A 241 19.80 5.66 -12.06
C THR A 241 19.90 5.93 -13.56
N SER A 242 20.21 7.18 -13.92
CA SER A 242 20.32 7.59 -15.32
C SER A 242 21.36 6.73 -16.06
N GLY A 243 20.97 6.20 -17.21
CA GLY A 243 21.78 5.31 -18.04
C GLY A 243 21.85 3.84 -17.58
N ALA A 244 21.48 3.54 -16.32
CA ALA A 244 21.55 2.19 -15.77
C ALA A 244 20.19 1.48 -15.67
N GLY A 245 19.09 2.24 -15.64
CA GLY A 245 17.74 1.71 -15.67
C GLY A 245 16.87 2.14 -14.49
N THR A 246 15.70 1.52 -14.38
CA THR A 246 14.70 1.82 -13.34
C THR A 246 14.20 0.54 -12.69
N THR A 247 13.97 0.60 -11.39
CA THR A 247 13.37 -0.46 -10.59
C THR A 247 12.16 0.11 -9.85
N PHE A 248 11.01 -0.54 -10.01
CA PHE A 248 9.80 -0.30 -9.24
C PHE A 248 9.56 -1.44 -8.27
N LEU A 249 9.27 -1.12 -7.02
CA LEU A 249 8.97 -2.07 -5.97
C LEU A 249 7.51 -1.90 -5.55
N LEU A 250 6.65 -2.85 -5.95
CA LEU A 250 5.25 -2.91 -5.52
C LEU A 250 5.18 -3.76 -4.27
N LYS A 251 4.91 -3.14 -3.13
CA LYS A 251 4.79 -3.82 -1.84
C LYS A 251 3.31 -3.97 -1.50
N VAL A 252 2.79 -5.19 -1.48
CA VAL A 252 1.38 -5.50 -1.18
C VAL A 252 1.29 -6.44 0.04
N PRO A 253 0.24 -6.34 0.86
CA PRO A 253 0.05 -7.25 1.99
C PRO A 253 -0.18 -8.67 1.50
N LEU A 254 0.11 -9.67 2.35
CA LEU A 254 -0.15 -11.07 2.04
C LEU A 254 -1.66 -11.35 1.85
N THR A 255 -2.52 -10.57 2.53
CA THR A 255 -3.97 -10.72 2.47
C THR A 255 -4.69 -9.37 2.49
N LEU A 256 -5.82 -9.30 1.79
CA LEU A 256 -6.73 -8.16 1.79
C LEU A 256 -7.76 -8.19 2.93
N ALA A 257 -7.92 -9.31 3.64
CA ALA A 257 -8.98 -9.40 4.66
C ALA A 257 -8.52 -8.93 6.04
N ILE A 258 -7.22 -9.01 6.34
CA ILE A 258 -6.68 -8.75 7.67
C ILE A 258 -5.54 -7.75 7.54
N ILE A 259 -5.51 -6.77 8.44
CA ILE A 259 -4.37 -5.86 8.56
C ILE A 259 -3.94 -5.75 10.00
N ASP A 260 -2.64 -5.48 10.18
CA ASP A 260 -2.11 -4.93 11.40
C ASP A 260 -2.50 -3.44 11.52
N GLY A 261 -3.26 -3.12 12.56
CA GLY A 261 -3.72 -1.77 12.84
C GLY A 261 -3.20 -1.25 14.18
N LEU A 262 -2.84 0.03 14.22
CA LEU A 262 -2.75 0.80 15.46
C LEU A 262 -4.13 1.33 15.81
N ILE A 263 -4.66 0.92 16.96
CA ILE A 263 -5.92 1.39 17.49
C ILE A 263 -5.66 2.69 18.21
N VAL A 264 -6.20 3.79 17.69
CA VAL A 264 -6.06 5.14 18.23
C VAL A 264 -7.42 5.63 18.70
N ALA A 265 -7.45 6.37 19.80
CA ALA A 265 -8.67 7.02 20.26
C ALA A 265 -8.65 8.51 19.93
N VAL A 266 -9.82 9.02 19.56
CA VAL A 266 -10.10 10.44 19.39
C VAL A 266 -11.49 10.73 19.94
N GLY A 267 -11.58 11.55 20.97
CA GLY A 267 -12.81 11.80 21.69
C GLY A 267 -13.34 10.53 22.38
N GLY A 268 -14.58 10.16 22.07
CA GLY A 268 -15.20 8.89 22.49
C GLY A 268 -14.93 7.72 21.54
N GLU A 269 -14.36 7.99 20.37
CA GLU A 269 -14.33 7.08 19.23
C GLU A 269 -12.96 6.40 19.05
N ARG A 270 -12.96 5.27 18.33
CA ARG A 270 -11.74 4.52 18.00
C ARG A 270 -11.55 4.36 16.51
N PHE A 271 -10.34 4.64 16.07
CA PHE A 271 -9.91 4.53 14.68
C PHE A 271 -8.75 3.56 14.56
N ILE A 272 -8.58 3.04 13.35
CA ILE A 272 -7.50 2.09 13.02
C ILE A 272 -6.59 2.77 12.01
N VAL A 273 -5.35 3.01 12.41
CA VAL A 273 -4.28 3.47 11.50
C VAL A 273 -3.52 2.24 11.02
N PRO A 274 -3.49 1.93 9.72
CA PRO A 274 -2.74 0.78 9.22
C PRO A 274 -1.24 0.91 9.51
N ILE A 275 -0.63 -0.10 10.14
CA ILE A 275 0.75 0.00 10.62
C ILE A 275 1.76 0.23 9.48
N PHE A 276 1.48 -0.31 8.29
CA PHE A 276 2.35 -0.20 7.12
C PHE A 276 2.51 1.25 6.64
N ALA A 277 1.57 2.13 6.99
CA ALA A 277 1.59 3.54 6.61
C ALA A 277 2.16 4.44 7.71
N VAL A 278 2.63 3.86 8.82
CA VAL A 278 3.20 4.57 9.97
C VAL A 278 4.72 4.46 9.95
N ARG A 279 5.41 5.61 9.96
CA ARG A 279 6.87 5.68 10.04
C ARG A 279 7.37 5.67 11.47
N GLU A 280 6.80 6.54 12.30
CA GLU A 280 7.13 6.69 13.71
C GLU A 280 5.97 7.37 14.46
N MET A 281 5.98 7.28 15.79
CA MET A 281 5.01 7.94 16.66
C MET A 281 5.73 8.58 17.84
N PHE A 282 5.32 9.77 18.26
CA PHE A 282 5.94 10.49 19.37
C PHE A 282 4.95 11.46 20.02
N ARG A 283 5.22 11.87 21.26
CA ARG A 283 4.48 12.96 21.91
C ARG A 283 5.18 14.28 21.63
N VAL A 284 4.39 15.30 21.32
CA VAL A 284 4.89 16.64 20.99
C VAL A 284 5.26 17.35 22.28
N GLN A 285 6.43 18.00 22.31
CA GLN A 285 6.81 18.90 23.39
C GLN A 285 6.19 20.29 23.16
N PRO A 286 5.88 21.05 24.23
CA PRO A 286 5.45 22.44 24.09
C PRO A 286 6.40 23.25 23.19
N GLY A 287 5.85 23.99 22.23
CA GLY A 287 6.62 24.81 21.28
C GLY A 287 7.17 24.07 20.05
N GLN A 288 6.84 22.79 19.84
CA GLN A 288 7.21 22.06 18.62
C GLN A 288 6.16 22.14 17.49
N VAL A 289 4.99 22.72 17.77
CA VAL A 289 3.97 23.03 16.76
C VAL A 289 4.08 24.49 16.36
N PHE A 290 4.09 24.74 15.06
CA PHE A 290 4.22 26.05 14.46
C PHE A 290 3.07 26.26 13.48
N THR A 291 2.46 27.44 13.48
CA THR A 291 1.52 27.83 12.44
C THR A 291 2.28 28.59 11.37
N VAL A 292 2.23 28.09 10.14
CA VAL A 292 2.87 28.72 8.97
C VAL A 292 1.78 29.26 8.05
N GLU A 293 1.89 30.55 7.71
CA GLU A 293 0.93 31.23 6.85
C GLU A 293 0.76 30.50 5.50
N GLY A 294 -0.48 30.23 5.11
CA GLY A 294 -0.83 29.49 3.89
C GLY A 294 -0.53 27.99 3.91
N LYS A 295 0.09 27.45 4.98
CA LYS A 295 0.42 26.01 5.12
C LYS A 295 -0.23 25.34 6.34
N GLY A 296 -0.78 26.12 7.28
CA GLY A 296 -1.48 25.61 8.46
C GLY A 296 -0.52 25.24 9.60
N GLU A 297 -0.98 24.36 10.50
CA GLU A 297 -0.15 23.83 11.58
C GLU A 297 0.89 22.84 11.03
N MET A 298 2.11 22.96 11.54
CA MET A 298 3.27 22.18 11.16
C MET A 298 3.99 21.72 12.43
N VAL A 299 4.63 20.55 12.39
CA VAL A 299 5.46 20.02 13.48
C VAL A 299 6.86 19.69 12.98
N MET A 300 7.87 19.99 13.79
CA MET A 300 9.27 19.70 13.46
C MET A 300 9.61 18.25 13.79
N VAL A 301 9.91 17.43 12.78
CA VAL A 301 10.32 16.03 12.93
C VAL A 301 11.70 15.85 12.31
N ARG A 302 12.70 15.52 13.14
CA ARG A 302 14.10 15.31 12.72
C ARG A 302 14.64 16.44 11.81
N GLY A 303 14.32 17.69 12.14
CA GLY A 303 14.76 18.87 11.40
C GLY A 303 13.98 19.19 10.12
N ARG A 304 12.88 18.48 9.82
CA ARG A 304 11.95 18.80 8.72
C ARG A 304 10.60 19.24 9.29
N LEU A 305 10.04 20.33 8.75
CA LEU A 305 8.66 20.76 9.06
C LEU A 305 7.67 19.92 8.25
N LEU A 306 6.79 19.20 8.96
CA LEU A 306 5.74 18.37 8.38
C LEU A 306 4.36 18.94 8.74
N PRO A 307 3.37 18.88 7.83
CA PRO A 307 2.01 19.33 8.13
C PRO A 307 1.37 18.48 9.22
N LEU A 308 0.75 19.15 10.20
CA LEU A 308 0.03 18.53 11.30
C LEU A 308 -1.47 18.54 10.97
N VAL A 309 -2.07 17.35 10.92
CA VAL A 309 -3.50 17.14 10.77
C VAL A 309 -4.07 16.73 12.12
N ARG A 310 -4.98 17.54 12.67
CA ARG A 310 -5.74 17.19 13.86
C ARG A 310 -6.88 16.26 13.47
N LEU A 311 -6.81 14.98 13.85
CA LEU A 311 -7.79 13.99 13.41
C LEU A 311 -9.20 14.32 13.91
N ALA A 312 -9.31 14.87 15.12
CA ALA A 312 -10.59 15.30 15.71
C ALA A 312 -11.30 16.35 14.85
N GLU A 313 -10.61 17.45 14.53
CA GLU A 313 -11.15 18.52 13.67
C GLU A 313 -11.49 18.01 12.28
N ARG A 314 -10.63 17.13 11.75
CA ARG A 314 -10.81 16.53 10.43
C ARG A 314 -12.08 15.69 10.33
N LEU A 315 -12.43 14.98 11.40
CA LEU A 315 -13.59 14.11 11.44
C LEU A 315 -14.82 14.80 12.04
N GLY A 316 -14.71 16.06 12.45
CA GLY A 316 -15.79 16.79 13.14
C GLY A 316 -16.12 16.21 14.51
N ILE A 317 -15.14 15.65 15.21
CA ILE A 317 -15.29 15.01 16.52
C ILE A 317 -14.72 15.93 17.60
N GLU A 318 -15.37 15.97 18.76
CA GLU A 318 -14.84 16.67 19.92
C GLU A 318 -13.59 15.94 20.47
N ALA A 319 -12.43 16.61 20.40
CA ALA A 319 -11.17 16.08 20.92
C ALA A 319 -11.14 16.08 22.45
N ARG A 320 -10.46 15.10 23.06
CA ARG A 320 -10.09 15.20 24.49
C ARG A 320 -8.88 16.10 24.67
N CYS A 321 -7.91 16.05 23.76
CA CYS A 321 -6.72 16.87 23.80
C CYS A 321 -6.99 18.23 23.14
N ARG A 322 -6.78 19.32 23.87
CA ARG A 322 -6.91 20.69 23.31
C ARG A 322 -5.58 21.14 22.73
N GLU A 323 -4.49 20.81 23.42
CA GLU A 323 -3.13 21.10 22.96
C GLU A 323 -2.50 19.90 22.28
N ALA A 324 -1.66 20.15 21.27
CA ALA A 324 -0.94 19.07 20.57
C ALA A 324 0.03 18.30 21.48
N SER A 325 0.53 18.94 22.54
CA SER A 325 1.39 18.35 23.57
C SER A 325 0.69 17.32 24.46
N GLU A 326 -0.64 17.35 24.53
CA GLU A 326 -1.43 16.41 25.34
C GLU A 326 -1.68 15.09 24.60
N GLY A 327 -1.61 15.13 23.27
CA GLY A 327 -1.90 13.99 22.40
C GLY A 327 -0.66 13.21 21.96
N LEU A 328 -0.89 12.27 21.05
CA LEU A 328 0.13 11.50 20.36
C LEU A 328 0.15 11.92 18.88
N VAL A 329 1.34 12.14 18.34
CA VAL A 329 1.54 12.36 16.90
C VAL A 329 2.02 11.10 16.23
N ILE A 330 1.33 10.72 15.16
CA ILE A 330 1.69 9.61 14.27
C ILE A 330 2.22 10.21 12.96
N VAL A 331 3.44 9.87 12.59
CA VAL A 331 4.02 10.24 11.30
C VAL A 331 3.54 9.25 10.25
N GLY A 332 2.59 9.68 9.44
CA GLY A 332 2.00 8.91 8.35
C GLY A 332 2.70 9.18 7.01
N GLU A 333 2.72 8.16 6.16
CA GLU A 333 3.19 8.27 4.78
C GLU A 333 2.09 7.84 3.80
N SER A 334 1.83 8.69 2.81
CA SER A 334 0.93 8.38 1.69
C SER A 334 1.55 8.85 0.38
N GLY A 335 2.08 7.90 -0.40
CA GLY A 335 2.89 8.22 -1.58
C GLY A 335 4.14 9.01 -1.19
N SER A 336 4.38 10.16 -1.81
CA SER A 336 5.49 11.06 -1.44
C SER A 336 5.17 12.00 -0.28
N ARG A 337 3.91 12.06 0.16
CA ARG A 337 3.49 12.96 1.23
C ARG A 337 3.74 12.31 2.57
N VAL A 338 4.55 12.98 3.38
CA VAL A 338 4.73 12.66 4.80
C VAL A 338 4.01 13.73 5.60
N PHE A 339 3.18 13.31 6.54
CA PHE A 339 2.38 14.20 7.37
C PHE A 339 2.28 13.66 8.79
N CYS A 340 1.86 14.51 9.71
CA CYS A 340 1.67 14.16 11.10
C CYS A 340 0.19 14.14 11.42
N LEU A 341 -0.27 13.09 12.08
CA LEU A 341 -1.64 12.93 12.53
C LEU A 341 -1.69 13.04 14.06
N LEU A 342 -2.36 14.06 14.59
CA LEU A 342 -2.59 14.21 16.02
C LEU A 342 -3.81 13.39 16.43
N VAL A 343 -3.63 12.52 17.41
CA VAL A 343 -4.67 11.69 18.05
C VAL A 343 -4.59 11.86 19.57
N ASP A 344 -5.64 11.52 20.29
CA ASP A 344 -5.64 11.69 21.76
C ASP A 344 -4.73 10.64 22.42
N GLU A 345 -4.93 9.36 22.09
CA GLU A 345 -4.16 8.26 22.67
C GLU A 345 -4.02 7.05 21.74
N LEU A 346 -3.00 6.24 22.01
CA LEU A 346 -2.84 4.91 21.41
C LEU A 346 -3.40 3.87 22.37
N ALA A 347 -4.46 3.19 21.95
CA ALA A 347 -5.04 2.08 22.70
C ALA A 347 -4.20 0.79 22.56
N GLY A 348 -3.54 0.59 21.41
CA GLY A 348 -2.62 -0.54 21.20
C GLY A 348 -2.47 -0.97 19.75
N LYS A 349 -1.80 -2.10 19.52
CA LYS A 349 -1.71 -2.78 18.22
C LYS A 349 -2.65 -3.98 18.19
N GLN A 350 -3.42 -4.16 17.13
CA GLN A 350 -4.28 -5.32 16.94
C GLN A 350 -4.38 -5.72 15.46
N GLU A 351 -4.41 -7.03 15.19
CA GLU A 351 -4.85 -7.57 13.91
C GLU A 351 -6.37 -7.47 13.81
N VAL A 352 -6.86 -6.83 12.75
CA VAL A 352 -8.29 -6.59 12.56
C VAL A 352 -8.77 -7.17 11.24
N VAL A 353 -9.92 -7.82 11.29
CA VAL A 353 -10.62 -8.30 10.09
C VAL A 353 -11.40 -7.15 9.49
N ILE A 354 -11.08 -6.83 8.25
CA ILE A 354 -11.68 -5.72 7.53
C ILE A 354 -13.01 -6.16 6.97
N LYS A 355 -14.03 -5.37 7.27
CA LYS A 355 -15.36 -5.45 6.70
C LYS A 355 -15.60 -4.23 5.82
N SER A 356 -16.28 -4.45 4.71
CA SER A 356 -16.80 -3.35 3.90
C SER A 356 -17.80 -2.55 4.73
N LEU A 357 -17.75 -1.22 4.63
CA LEU A 357 -18.74 -0.34 5.28
C LEU A 357 -20.12 -0.45 4.61
N GLY A 358 -20.24 -1.19 3.50
CA GLY A 358 -21.48 -1.38 2.78
C GLY A 358 -21.84 -0.22 1.84
N PRO A 359 -22.93 -0.34 1.07
CA PRO A 359 -23.29 0.62 0.03
C PRO A 359 -23.59 2.03 0.56
N ALA A 360 -24.16 2.12 1.77
CA ALA A 360 -24.57 3.37 2.40
C ALA A 360 -23.39 4.30 2.76
N PHE A 361 -22.18 3.75 2.86
CA PHE A 361 -20.98 4.48 3.27
C PHE A 361 -19.94 4.61 2.14
N ARG A 362 -20.33 4.38 0.87
CA ARG A 362 -19.44 4.55 -0.29
C ARG A 362 -18.90 5.96 -0.46
N GLU A 363 -19.62 6.96 0.06
CA GLU A 363 -19.24 8.38 -0.02
C GLU A 363 -18.47 8.87 1.21
N ALA A 364 -18.30 8.03 2.24
CA ALA A 364 -17.59 8.40 3.46
C ALA A 364 -16.09 8.55 3.15
N ARG A 365 -15.68 9.80 2.89
CA ARG A 365 -14.27 10.15 2.65
C ARG A 365 -13.47 10.01 3.95
N GLY A 366 -12.22 9.57 3.84
CA GLY A 366 -11.32 9.41 4.99
C GLY A 366 -11.26 8.00 5.57
N PHE A 367 -12.08 7.05 5.09
CA PHE A 367 -12.10 5.67 5.59
C PHE A 367 -11.92 4.64 4.48
N ALA A 368 -11.09 3.63 4.75
CA ALA A 368 -10.82 2.51 3.86
C ALA A 368 -11.69 1.27 4.15
N GLY A 369 -12.40 1.26 5.28
CA GLY A 369 -13.22 0.13 5.74
C GLY A 369 -13.58 0.25 7.22
N GLY A 370 -14.28 -0.77 7.74
CA GLY A 370 -14.54 -0.92 9.17
C GLY A 370 -13.99 -2.24 9.69
N ALA A 371 -13.79 -2.34 10.99
CA ALA A 371 -13.49 -3.60 11.65
C ALA A 371 -14.14 -3.64 13.03
N ILE A 372 -14.31 -4.85 13.57
CA ILE A 372 -14.77 -5.03 14.94
C ILE A 372 -13.55 -5.16 15.85
N LEU A 373 -13.48 -4.27 16.84
CA LEU A 373 -12.44 -4.23 17.85
C LEU A 373 -12.67 -5.29 18.90
N GLY A 374 -11.65 -5.55 19.71
CA GLY A 374 -11.74 -6.59 20.72
C GLY A 374 -12.84 -6.37 21.75
N ASP A 375 -13.15 -5.13 22.10
CA ASP A 375 -14.25 -4.81 23.02
C ASP A 375 -15.65 -4.84 22.34
N GLY A 376 -15.74 -5.35 21.11
CA GLY A 376 -16.97 -5.44 20.34
C GLY A 376 -17.42 -4.13 19.70
N ARG A 377 -16.70 -3.02 19.91
CA ARG A 377 -17.00 -1.75 19.23
C ARG A 377 -16.54 -1.81 17.78
N VAL A 378 -17.18 -1.00 16.94
CA VAL A 378 -16.73 -0.79 15.56
C VAL A 378 -15.58 0.22 15.55
N GLY A 379 -14.48 -0.12 14.90
CA GLY A 379 -13.39 0.80 14.59
C GLY A 379 -13.36 1.09 13.09
N LEU A 380 -13.19 2.36 12.73
CA LEU A 380 -13.06 2.76 11.32
C LEU A 380 -11.59 2.81 10.91
N ILE A 381 -11.26 2.20 9.78
CA ILE A 381 -9.90 2.16 9.24
C ILE A 381 -9.67 3.42 8.43
N LEU A 382 -8.66 4.19 8.81
CA LEU A 382 -8.37 5.47 8.16
C LEU A 382 -7.75 5.26 6.78
N ASP A 383 -8.27 5.97 5.78
CA ASP A 383 -7.56 6.23 4.53
C ASP A 383 -6.67 7.46 4.71
N LEU A 384 -5.39 7.19 5.00
CA LEU A 384 -4.40 8.24 5.24
C LEU A 384 -4.18 9.16 4.03
N ALA A 385 -4.44 8.71 2.79
CA ALA A 385 -4.35 9.57 1.62
C ALA A 385 -5.45 10.64 1.63
N ALA A 386 -6.69 10.21 1.92
CA ALA A 386 -7.83 11.10 2.05
C ALA A 386 -7.73 12.03 3.26
N VAL A 387 -7.23 11.53 4.39
CA VAL A 387 -6.98 12.34 5.60
C VAL A 387 -5.89 13.38 5.37
N ALA A 388 -4.83 13.05 4.64
CA ALA A 388 -3.75 13.99 4.30
C ALA A 388 -4.16 15.03 3.25
N GLY A 389 -5.00 14.65 2.28
CA GLY A 389 -5.21 15.39 1.04
C GLY A 389 -6.01 16.70 1.13
N GLU A 390 -6.83 16.90 2.15
CA GLU A 390 -7.69 18.10 2.25
C GLU A 390 -7.16 19.12 3.28
N THR A 391 -5.83 19.26 3.41
CA THR A 391 -5.16 20.27 4.25
C THR A 391 -5.35 21.73 3.77
N GLY A 392 -6.39 22.01 2.98
CA GLY A 392 -6.64 23.33 2.40
C GLY A 392 -8.10 23.68 2.11
N ALA A 393 -9.07 22.83 2.47
CA ALA A 393 -10.49 23.16 2.37
C ALA A 393 -11.11 23.08 3.75
N VAL A 394 -11.24 24.23 4.40
CA VAL A 394 -12.23 24.41 5.47
C VAL A 394 -13.57 24.05 4.86
N VAL A 395 -14.17 22.93 5.26
CA VAL A 395 -15.57 22.64 4.99
C VAL A 395 -16.36 23.70 5.77
N ARG A 396 -16.71 24.79 5.08
CA ARG A 396 -17.70 25.75 5.57
C ARG A 396 -19.07 25.20 5.20
N GLY A 397 -19.86 24.89 6.23
CA GLY A 397 -21.33 24.88 6.20
C GLY A 397 -21.95 23.64 5.57
#